data_AF-A0A1A8DBU8-F1
#
_entry.id   AF-A0A1A8DBU8-F1
#
_cell.length_a   1.000
_cell.length_b   1.000
_cell.length_c   1.000
_cell.angle_alpha   90.00
_cell.angle_beta   90.00
_cell.angle_gamma   90.00
#
_symmetry.space_group_name_H-M   'P 1'
#
loop_
_entity.id
_entity.type
_entity.pdbx_description
1 polymer ?
#
loop_
_entity_poly.entity_id
_entity_poly.type
_entity_poly.pdbx_seq_one_letter_code
_entity_poly.pdbx_strand_id
1 'polypeptide(L)'
;AQISEHYSTCIKLSTENKITTKNAFGLHLIDYMADILKQKDSELTNFKVAAGTLDASTKIYAVRVDAVHADAYRVLGGLGAE
;
A
#
# COMPACT_ATOMS: atom_id res chain seq x y z
N ALA A 1 -10.66 8.60 -13.88
CA ALA A 1 -11.31 9.08 -12.65
C ALA A 1 -11.05 8.15 -11.46
N GLN A 2 -11.46 6.88 -11.51
CA GLN A 2 -11.32 5.93 -10.37
C GLN A 2 -9.88 5.73 -9.86
N ILE A 3 -8.88 5.59 -10.73
CA ILE A 3 -7.47 5.36 -10.30
C ILE A 3 -6.92 6.56 -9.51
N SER A 4 -7.28 7.79 -9.90
CA SER A 4 -6.84 9.01 -9.22
C SER A 4 -7.52 9.19 -7.86
N GLU A 5 -8.79 8.81 -7.74
CA GLU A 5 -9.53 8.81 -6.48
C GLU A 5 -9.00 7.74 -5.50
N HIS A 6 -8.71 6.54 -6.01
CA HIS A 6 -8.08 5.47 -5.23
C HIS A 6 -6.68 5.86 -4.77
N TYR A 7 -5.89 6.52 -5.63
CA TYR A 7 -4.60 7.10 -5.28
C TYR A 7 -4.74 8.08 -4.11
N SER A 8 -5.63 9.07 -4.22
CA SER A 8 -5.85 10.08 -3.19
C SER A 8 -6.21 9.43 -1.84
N THR A 9 -7.05 8.39 -1.89
CA THR A 9 -7.44 7.60 -0.70
C THR A 9 -6.23 6.90 -0.08
N CYS A 10 -5.40 6.24 -0.88
CA CYS A 10 -4.20 5.54 -0.39
C CYS A 10 -3.20 6.52 0.25
N ILE A 11 -2.96 7.68 -0.37
CA ILE A 11 -2.08 8.71 0.18
C ILE A 11 -2.62 9.25 1.50
N LYS A 12 -3.92 9.58 1.56
CA LYS A 12 -4.56 10.07 2.79
C LYS A 12 -4.44 9.07 3.93
N LEU A 13 -4.75 7.79 3.68
CA LEU A 13 -4.61 6.74 4.69
C LEU A 13 -3.16 6.56 5.16
N SER A 14 -2.18 6.70 4.26
CA SER A 14 -0.76 6.69 4.62
C SER A 14 -0.38 7.85 5.54
N THR A 15 -0.81 9.08 5.21
CA THR A 15 -0.51 10.28 6.01
C THR A 15 -1.19 10.24 7.38
N GLU A 16 -2.39 9.67 7.46
CA GLU A 16 -3.13 9.51 8.71
C GLU A 16 -2.72 8.27 9.53
N ASN A 17 -1.73 7.49 9.07
CA ASN A 17 -1.32 6.21 9.68
C ASN A 17 -2.49 5.21 9.86
N LYS A 18 -3.41 5.17 8.89
CA LYS A 18 -4.61 4.31 8.89
C LYS A 18 -4.52 3.12 7.93
N ILE A 19 -3.31 2.76 7.51
CA ILE A 19 -3.05 1.51 6.80
C ILE A 19 -2.99 0.41 7.85
N THR A 20 -3.83 -0.61 7.71
CA THR A 20 -4.01 -1.69 8.69
C THR A 20 -4.06 -3.04 7.98
N THR A 21 -3.85 -4.13 8.72
CA THR A 21 -3.92 -5.49 8.17
C THR A 21 -5.28 -5.81 7.51
N LYS A 22 -6.35 -5.12 7.93
CA LYS A 22 -7.70 -5.27 7.37
C LYS A 22 -7.89 -4.65 5.99
N ASN A 23 -7.18 -3.55 5.70
CA ASN A 23 -7.37 -2.80 4.45
C ASN A 23 -6.19 -2.91 3.48
N ALA A 24 -4.99 -3.25 3.95
CA ALA A 24 -3.76 -3.19 3.15
C ALA A 24 -3.83 -4.02 1.86
N PHE A 25 -4.53 -5.16 1.85
CA PHE A 25 -4.70 -5.99 0.66
C PHE A 25 -5.66 -5.39 -0.38
N GLY A 26 -6.62 -4.55 0.04
CA GLY A 26 -7.50 -3.80 -0.88
C GLY A 26 -6.90 -2.48 -1.39
N LEU A 27 -5.76 -2.05 -0.86
CA LEU A 27 -5.05 -0.85 -1.31
C LEU A 27 -4.08 -1.20 -2.45
N HIS A 28 -4.57 -1.17 -3.68
CA HIS A 28 -3.81 -1.47 -4.92
C HIS A 28 -2.84 -0.37 -5.38
N LEU A 29 -2.31 0.46 -4.47
CA LEU A 29 -1.42 1.57 -4.83
C LEU A 29 -0.14 1.08 -5.51
N ILE A 30 0.43 -0.04 -5.06
CA ILE A 30 1.64 -0.64 -5.61
C ILE A 30 1.42 -1.08 -7.06
N ASP A 31 0.27 -1.70 -7.32
CA ASP A 31 -0.09 -2.26 -8.64
C ASP A 31 -0.21 -1.15 -9.69
N TYR A 32 -0.79 0.00 -9.31
CA TYR A 32 -1.00 1.14 -10.21
C TYR A 32 0.10 2.21 -10.13
N MET A 33 1.17 1.98 -9.35
CA MET A 33 2.20 3.00 -9.09
C MET A 33 2.84 3.51 -10.38
N ALA A 34 3.15 2.63 -11.33
CA ALA A 34 3.74 3.00 -12.60
C ALA A 34 2.79 3.88 -13.43
N ASP A 35 1.50 3.58 -13.45
CA ASP A 35 0.50 4.35 -14.20
C ASP A 35 0.26 5.73 -13.59
N ILE A 36 0.26 5.82 -12.25
CA ILE A 36 0.11 7.07 -11.51
C ILE A 36 1.30 8.01 -11.77
N LEU A 37 2.51 7.46 -11.85
CA LEU A 37 3.72 8.24 -12.11
C LEU A 37 3.84 8.65 -13.58
N LYS A 38 3.31 7.84 -14.51
CA LYS A 38 3.29 8.15 -15.96
C LYS A 38 2.18 9.14 -16.35
N GLN A 39 1.02 9.14 -15.69
CA GLN A 39 -0.08 10.04 -16.03
C GLN A 39 0.23 11.53 -15.77
N LYS A 40 1.30 11.85 -15.03
CA LYS A 40 1.76 13.23 -14.81
C LYS A 40 2.89 13.60 -15.77
N ASP A 41 2.59 13.50 -17.06
CA ASP A 41 3.43 13.85 -18.22
C ASP A 41 3.66 15.38 -18.32
N SER A 42 4.21 15.95 -17.25
CA SER A 42 4.87 17.25 -17.28
C SER A 42 6.35 16.96 -17.49
N GLU A 43 7.05 17.73 -18.32
CA GLU A 43 8.44 17.47 -18.74
C GLU A 43 9.47 17.25 -17.60
N LEU A 44 9.08 17.49 -16.35
CA LEU A 44 9.81 17.14 -15.14
C LEU A 44 8.94 16.27 -14.21
N THR A 45 9.43 15.08 -13.90
CA THR A 45 8.86 14.20 -12.86
C THR A 45 8.69 14.97 -11.55
N ASN A 46 7.46 15.07 -11.04
CA ASN A 46 7.21 15.69 -9.76
C ASN A 46 7.67 14.76 -8.62
N PHE A 47 8.93 14.90 -8.20
CA PHE A 47 9.53 14.06 -7.17
C PHE A 47 8.82 14.11 -5.81
N LYS A 48 8.07 15.18 -5.49
CA LYS A 48 7.24 15.20 -4.26
C LYS A 48 6.13 14.17 -4.34
N VAL A 49 5.46 14.08 -5.49
CA VAL A 49 4.42 13.08 -5.75
C VAL A 49 5.02 11.69 -5.79
N ALA A 50 6.17 11.52 -6.45
CA ALA A 50 6.86 10.24 -6.51
C ALA A 50 7.27 9.74 -5.11
N ALA A 51 7.88 10.60 -4.30
CA ALA A 51 8.26 10.28 -2.92
C ALA A 51 7.04 9.94 -2.06
N GLY A 52 5.96 10.72 -2.13
CA GLY A 52 4.73 10.44 -1.36
C GLY A 52 4.06 9.14 -1.78
N THR A 53 4.08 8.82 -3.08
CA THR A 53 3.57 7.55 -3.61
C THR A 53 4.40 6.38 -3.10
N LEU A 54 5.73 6.51 -3.16
CA LEU A 54 6.66 5.48 -2.70
C LEU A 54 6.54 5.24 -1.18
N ASP A 55 6.41 6.30 -0.37
CA ASP A 55 6.20 6.20 1.08
C ASP A 55 4.92 5.42 1.40
N ALA A 56 3.80 5.79 0.78
CA ALA A 56 2.53 5.10 0.98
C ALA A 56 2.59 3.63 0.53
N SER A 57 3.19 3.35 -0.63
CA SER A 57 3.40 1.99 -1.13
C SER A 57 4.24 1.16 -0.17
N THR A 58 5.30 1.74 0.41
CA THR A 58 6.17 1.05 1.37
C THR A 58 5.41 0.67 2.63
N LYS A 59 4.58 1.57 3.17
CA LYS A 59 3.73 1.26 4.34
C LYS A 59 2.70 0.17 4.05
N ILE A 60 2.05 0.21 2.88
CA ILE A 60 1.12 -0.84 2.45
C ILE A 60 1.84 -2.19 2.41
N TYR A 61 3.03 -2.24 1.79
CA TYR A 61 3.82 -3.46 1.69
C TYR A 61 4.21 -4.01 3.07
N ALA A 62 4.73 -3.16 3.96
CA ALA A 62 5.12 -3.55 5.30
C ALA A 62 3.96 -4.20 6.08
N VAL A 63 2.78 -3.56 6.07
CA VAL A 63 1.59 -4.08 6.75
C VAL A 63 1.10 -5.40 6.16
N ARG A 64 1.24 -5.61 4.84
CA ARG A 64 0.92 -6.90 4.20
C ARG A 64 1.86 -8.00 4.67
N VAL A 65 3.16 -7.70 4.77
CA VAL A 65 4.16 -8.66 5.29
C VAL A 65 3.85 -9.03 6.73
N ASP A 66 3.57 -8.05 7.58
CA ASP A 66 3.21 -8.29 8.99
C ASP A 66 1.94 -9.13 9.12
N ALA A 67 0.94 -8.88 8.27
CA ALA A 67 -0.31 -9.65 8.24
C ALA A 67 -0.06 -11.12 7.89
N VAL A 68 0.71 -11.38 6.82
CA VAL A 68 1.04 -12.76 6.41
C VAL A 68 1.89 -13.45 7.47
N HIS A 69 2.86 -12.74 8.06
CA HIS A 69 3.68 -13.27 9.14
C HIS A 69 2.82 -13.70 10.34
N ALA A 70 1.93 -12.81 10.82
CA ALA A 70 1.03 -13.12 11.92
C ALA A 70 0.11 -14.31 11.59
N ASP A 71 -0.39 -14.39 10.37
CA ASP A 71 -1.27 -15.48 9.95
C ASP A 71 -0.54 -16.83 9.88
N ALA A 72 0.68 -16.83 9.34
CA ALA A 72 1.52 -18.03 9.29
C ALA A 72 1.82 -18.56 10.70
N TYR A 73 2.15 -17.69 11.65
CA TYR A 73 2.38 -18.08 13.05
C TYR A 73 1.11 -18.59 13.73
N ARG A 74 -0.04 -17.99 13.43
CA ARG A 74 -1.35 -18.45 13.94
C ARG A 74 -1.65 -19.87 13.46
N VAL A 75 -1.42 -20.16 12.17
CA VAL A 75 -1.60 -21.50 11.59
C VAL A 75 -0.62 -22.49 12.22
N LEU A 76 0.66 -22.12 12.35
CA LEU A 76 1.68 -22.95 13.01
C LEU A 76 1.28 -23.33 14.44
N GLY A 77 0.80 -22.37 15.23
CA GLY A 77 0.34 -22.62 16.59
C GLY A 77 -0.87 -23.56 16.67
N GLY A 78 -1.74 -23.56 15.65
CA GLY A 78 -2.86 -24.48 15.54
C GLY A 78 -2.47 -25.92 15.18
N LEU A 79 -1.44 -26.09 14.35
CA LEU A 79 -0.93 -27.41 13.94
C LEU A 79 -0.22 -28.16 15.08
N GLY A 80 0.36 -27.44 16.05
CA GLY A 80 1.00 -28.04 17.22
C GLY A 80 0.04 -28.39 18.37
N ALA A 81 -1.26 -28.14 18.19
CA ALA A 81 -2.30 -28.41 19.18
C ALA A 81 -3.10 -29.71 18.91
N GLU A 82 -2.72 -30.48 17.87
CA GLU A 82 -3.18 -31.85 17.61
C GLU A 82 -2.17 -32.90 18.10
#